data_AF-A0AAV9CRC0-F1
#
_entry.id   AF-A0AAV9CRC0-F1
#
_cell.length_a   1.000
_cell.length_b   1.000
_cell.length_c   1.000
_cell.angle_alpha   90.00
_cell.angle_beta   90.00
_cell.angle_gamma   90.00
#
_symmetry.space_group_name_H-M   'P 1'
#
loop_
_entity.id
_entity.type
_entity.pdbx_description
1 polymer ?
#
loop_
_entity_poly.entity_id
_entity_poly.type
_entity_poly.pdbx_seq_one_letter_code
_entity_poly.pdbx_strand_id
1 'polypeptide(L)'
;MEDITQEALPAKQDKESKCDLSKGRWIRDLSGLVYTNETCPTLPVSKNCGRHGRTDTEYLQLRWKPDECELPRFQPENFLRLVRGKKMAILGDSVARNQMESLLCLLSQAETPIDTYKDSEERDRTWHFPTHNFTLMVIWTRFLVTTTERLANGTPSAVYDLQIDSPDPAWASKLPSLIDYIVISNGHWFF
;
A
#
# COMPACT_ATOMS: atom_id res chain seq x y z
N MET A 1 -54.16 -10.49 36.50
CA MET A 1 -53.56 -9.23 36.96
C MET A 1 -52.08 -9.52 37.10
N GLU A 2 -51.28 -8.85 36.28
CA GLU A 2 -50.00 -9.32 35.74
C GLU A 2 -48.92 -9.58 36.79
N ASP A 3 -48.21 -10.70 36.62
CA ASP A 3 -46.92 -10.98 37.24
C ASP A 3 -45.84 -10.59 36.22
N ILE A 4 -45.16 -9.46 36.49
CA ILE A 4 -44.09 -8.92 35.62
C ILE A 4 -42.77 -9.44 36.15
N THR A 5 -42.37 -10.62 35.70
CA THR A 5 -40.97 -11.05 35.79
C THR A 5 -40.15 -10.19 34.84
N GLN A 6 -39.32 -9.29 35.39
CA GLN A 6 -38.27 -8.61 34.65
C GLN A 6 -37.22 -9.64 34.21
N GLU A 7 -37.31 -10.09 32.96
CA GLU A 7 -36.17 -10.72 32.29
C GLU A 7 -35.07 -9.66 32.13
N ALA A 8 -33.94 -9.88 32.82
CA ALA A 8 -32.74 -9.11 32.60
C ALA A 8 -32.29 -9.30 31.15
N LEU A 9 -32.37 -8.22 30.37
CA LEU A 9 -31.80 -8.14 29.02
C LEU A 9 -30.34 -8.60 29.08
N PRO A 10 -29.88 -9.48 28.16
CA PRO A 10 -28.48 -9.88 28.15
C PRO A 10 -27.63 -8.63 27.91
N ALA A 11 -26.63 -8.45 28.76
CA ALA A 11 -25.64 -7.39 28.59
C ALA A 11 -25.06 -7.50 27.17
N LYS A 12 -25.26 -6.46 26.35
CA LYS A 12 -24.46 -6.24 25.14
C LYS A 12 -23.01 -6.05 25.59
N GLN A 13 -22.26 -7.13 25.63
CA GLN A 13 -20.81 -7.12 25.65
C GLN A 13 -20.31 -7.67 24.32
N ASP A 14 -20.42 -6.86 23.27
CA ASP A 14 -19.42 -6.86 22.21
C ASP A 14 -18.53 -5.64 22.45
N LYS A 15 -17.65 -5.77 23.44
CA LYS A 15 -16.34 -5.15 23.28
C LYS A 15 -15.61 -6.07 22.30
N GLU A 16 -15.73 -5.81 20.99
CA GLU A 16 -14.69 -6.25 20.07
C GLU A 16 -13.38 -5.79 20.70
N SER A 17 -12.57 -6.73 21.19
CA SER A 17 -11.19 -6.44 21.54
C SER A 17 -10.58 -5.93 20.24
N LYS A 18 -10.37 -4.61 20.15
CA LYS A 18 -9.74 -3.97 19.01
C LYS A 18 -8.36 -4.61 18.85
N CYS A 19 -8.25 -5.59 17.94
CA CYS A 19 -6.98 -6.21 17.66
C CYS A 19 -6.01 -5.14 17.18
N ASP A 20 -4.99 -4.87 17.98
CA ASP A 20 -3.93 -3.94 17.62
C ASP A 20 -3.02 -4.61 16.57
N LEU A 21 -3.28 -4.33 15.29
CA LEU A 21 -2.52 -4.90 14.17
C LEU A 21 -1.04 -4.48 14.17
N SER A 22 -0.66 -3.45 14.94
CA SER A 22 0.72 -2.97 15.04
C SER A 22 1.55 -3.74 16.07
N LYS A 23 0.92 -4.53 16.94
CA LYS A 23 1.60 -5.35 17.96
C LYS A 23 1.52 -6.82 17.62
N GLY A 24 2.67 -7.46 17.62
CA GLY A 24 2.78 -8.84 17.18
C GLY A 24 4.22 -9.26 16.99
N ARG A 25 4.39 -10.33 16.24
CA ARG A 25 5.69 -10.92 15.95
C ARG A 25 5.73 -11.51 14.55
N TRP A 26 6.93 -11.55 13.99
CA TRP A 26 7.20 -12.29 12.78
C TRP A 26 7.24 -13.79 13.09
N ILE A 27 6.47 -14.57 12.34
CA ILE A 27 6.46 -16.03 12.39
C ILE A 27 6.85 -16.59 11.03
N ARG A 28 7.35 -17.82 11.01
CA ARG A 28 7.54 -18.56 9.74
C ARG A 28 6.19 -19.09 9.26
N ASP A 29 5.86 -18.82 8.00
CA ASP A 29 4.68 -19.31 7.31
C ASP A 29 5.11 -20.15 6.09
N LEU A 30 4.88 -21.47 6.19
CA LEU A 30 5.23 -22.44 5.15
C LEU A 30 4.09 -22.68 4.14
N SER A 31 3.00 -21.91 4.24
CA SER A 31 1.85 -22.07 3.36
C SER A 31 2.07 -21.53 1.94
N GLY A 32 3.28 -21.06 1.63
CA GLY A 32 3.73 -20.63 0.30
C GLY A 32 3.65 -19.12 0.06
N LEU A 33 4.33 -18.66 -0.98
CA LEU A 33 4.29 -17.27 -1.41
C LEU A 33 3.04 -16.98 -2.23
N VAL A 34 2.49 -15.77 -2.10
CA VAL A 34 1.39 -15.33 -2.98
C VAL A 34 1.93 -15.06 -4.40
N TYR A 35 3.14 -14.51 -4.52
CA TYR A 35 3.82 -14.32 -5.79
C TYR A 35 5.32 -14.59 -5.66
N THR A 36 5.97 -14.89 -6.79
CA THR A 36 7.42 -15.01 -6.90
C THR A 36 7.97 -14.01 -7.91
N ASN A 37 9.29 -13.98 -8.05
CA ASN A 37 9.97 -13.25 -9.12
C ASN A 37 9.58 -13.72 -10.53
N GLU A 38 9.04 -14.93 -10.68
CA GLU A 38 8.58 -15.50 -11.94
C GLU A 38 7.09 -15.23 -12.18
N THR A 39 6.26 -15.23 -11.12
CA THR A 39 4.81 -15.03 -11.25
C THR A 39 4.38 -13.57 -11.24
N CYS A 40 5.26 -12.64 -10.92
CA CYS A 40 5.00 -11.20 -11.04
C CYS A 40 5.77 -10.57 -12.22
N PRO A 41 5.16 -10.45 -13.41
CA PRO A 41 5.83 -9.88 -14.58
C PRO A 41 6.11 -8.38 -14.45
N THR A 42 5.42 -7.68 -13.53
CA THR A 42 5.56 -6.24 -13.29
C THR A 42 6.63 -5.90 -12.26
N LEU A 43 7.27 -6.91 -11.63
CA LEU A 43 8.31 -6.72 -10.63
C LEU A 43 9.51 -6.00 -11.25
N PRO A 44 9.90 -4.80 -10.77
CA PRO A 44 11.03 -4.10 -11.36
C PRO A 44 12.33 -4.87 -11.18
N VAL A 45 13.20 -4.79 -12.18
CA VAL A 45 14.51 -5.44 -12.16
C VAL A 45 15.32 -5.01 -10.93
N SER A 46 15.27 -3.72 -10.55
CA SER A 46 15.97 -3.19 -9.37
C SER A 46 15.52 -3.80 -8.04
N LYS A 47 14.33 -4.42 -7.98
CA LYS A 47 13.74 -5.02 -6.77
C LYS A 47 13.76 -6.55 -6.80
N ASN A 48 14.21 -7.15 -7.90
CA ASN A 48 14.30 -8.60 -8.07
C ASN A 48 15.60 -9.13 -7.44
N CYS A 49 15.57 -9.36 -6.13
CA CYS A 49 16.74 -9.79 -5.36
C CYS A 49 17.32 -11.12 -5.85
N GLY A 50 16.47 -12.09 -6.22
CA GLY A 50 16.92 -13.39 -6.75
C GLY A 50 17.66 -13.25 -8.07
N ARG A 51 17.18 -12.37 -8.96
CA ARG A 51 17.88 -12.04 -10.22
C ARG A 51 19.24 -11.39 -9.99
N HIS A 52 19.42 -10.68 -8.86
CA HIS A 52 20.70 -10.10 -8.45
C HIS A 52 21.55 -11.05 -7.59
N GLY A 53 21.23 -12.34 -7.55
CA GLY A 53 22.08 -13.37 -6.96
C GLY A 53 21.83 -13.68 -5.49
N ARG A 54 20.77 -13.13 -4.87
CA ARG A 54 20.38 -13.51 -3.51
C ARG A 54 19.84 -14.95 -3.49
N THR A 55 20.44 -15.80 -2.66
CA THR A 55 20.12 -17.24 -2.59
C THR A 55 19.38 -17.66 -1.33
N ASP A 56 19.49 -16.91 -0.23
CA ASP A 56 18.70 -17.14 0.97
C ASP A 56 17.21 -16.85 0.69
N THR A 57 16.29 -17.64 1.23
CA THR A 57 14.83 -17.53 0.94
C THR A 57 13.97 -17.46 2.19
N GLU A 58 14.58 -17.55 3.37
CA GLU A 58 13.90 -17.57 4.66
C GLU A 58 13.13 -16.27 4.92
N TYR A 59 13.61 -15.14 4.38
CA TYR A 59 12.95 -13.84 4.48
C TYR A 59 11.59 -13.81 3.77
N LEU A 60 11.41 -14.63 2.74
CA LEU A 60 10.16 -14.76 1.98
C LEU A 60 9.09 -15.53 2.76
N GLN A 61 9.50 -16.32 3.75
CA GLN A 61 8.61 -17.15 4.56
C GLN A 61 8.17 -16.45 5.85
N LEU A 62 8.44 -15.15 6.00
CA LEU A 62 8.04 -14.40 7.19
C LEU A 62 6.62 -13.82 7.01
N ARG A 63 5.80 -14.01 8.03
CA ARG A 63 4.47 -13.41 8.15
C ARG A 63 4.32 -12.69 9.47
N TRP A 64 3.72 -11.50 9.43
CA TRP A 64 3.33 -10.77 10.62
C TRP A 64 2.09 -11.40 11.26
N LYS A 65 2.18 -11.76 12.54
CA LYS A 65 1.08 -12.27 13.34
C LYS A 65 0.79 -11.32 14.51
N PRO A 66 -0.35 -10.59 14.50
CA PRO A 66 -0.77 -9.81 15.65
C PRO A 66 -0.94 -10.69 16.89
N ASP A 67 -0.71 -10.12 18.07
CA ASP A 67 -0.79 -10.88 19.33
C ASP A 67 -2.23 -11.22 19.72
N GLU A 68 -3.18 -10.37 19.33
CA GLU A 68 -4.57 -10.42 19.78
C GLU A 68 -5.55 -11.01 18.75
N CYS A 69 -5.09 -11.27 17.53
CA CYS A 69 -5.94 -11.86 16.49
C CYS A 69 -5.15 -12.55 15.36
N GLU A 70 -5.87 -13.34 14.57
CA GLU A 70 -5.35 -13.93 13.34
C GLU A 70 -5.69 -13.03 12.14
N LEU A 71 -4.67 -12.56 11.42
CA LEU A 71 -4.88 -11.90 10.13
C LEU A 71 -5.28 -12.95 9.09
N PRO A 72 -6.37 -12.78 8.33
CA PRO A 72 -6.67 -13.67 7.23
C PRO A 72 -5.57 -13.59 6.17
N ARG A 73 -5.31 -14.71 5.49
CA ARG A 73 -4.36 -14.72 4.38
C ARG A 73 -4.90 -13.84 3.24
N PHE A 74 -4.02 -13.06 2.63
CA PHE A 74 -4.37 -12.20 1.52
C PHE A 74 -4.88 -13.05 0.34
N GLN A 75 -6.07 -12.71 -0.16
CA GLN A 75 -6.67 -13.33 -1.35
C GLN A 75 -6.89 -12.23 -2.40
N PRO A 76 -6.14 -12.26 -3.53
CA PRO A 76 -6.21 -11.24 -4.57
C PRO A 76 -7.63 -10.98 -5.09
N GLU A 77 -8.40 -12.04 -5.34
CA GLU A 77 -9.80 -11.96 -5.80
C GLU A 77 -10.72 -11.23 -4.83
N ASN A 78 -10.56 -11.49 -3.52
CA ASN A 78 -11.35 -10.81 -2.50
C ASN A 78 -11.03 -9.32 -2.47
N PHE A 79 -9.75 -8.97 -2.58
CA PHE A 79 -9.35 -7.57 -2.63
C PHE A 79 -9.92 -6.89 -3.87
N LEU A 80 -9.73 -7.46 -5.07
CA LEU A 80 -10.24 -6.90 -6.33
C LEU A 80 -11.76 -6.76 -6.34
N ARG A 81 -12.49 -7.69 -5.71
CA ARG A 81 -13.94 -7.58 -5.52
C ARG A 81 -14.32 -6.39 -4.62
N LEU A 82 -13.56 -6.14 -3.55
CA LEU A 82 -13.81 -5.02 -2.64
C LEU A 82 -13.55 -3.66 -3.30
N VAL A 83 -12.55 -3.58 -4.18
CA VAL A 83 -12.18 -2.34 -4.88
C VAL A 83 -12.75 -2.24 -6.30
N ARG A 84 -13.77 -3.04 -6.62
CA ARG A 84 -14.39 -3.04 -7.95
C ARG A 84 -14.98 -1.67 -8.28
N GLY A 85 -14.63 -1.13 -9.45
CA GLY A 85 -15.08 0.19 -9.90
C GLY A 85 -14.45 1.36 -9.13
N LYS A 86 -13.37 1.12 -8.38
CA LYS A 86 -12.70 2.10 -7.52
C LYS A 86 -11.35 2.51 -8.07
N LYS A 87 -10.85 3.64 -7.58
CA LYS A 87 -9.46 4.06 -7.80
C LYS A 87 -8.75 4.24 -6.46
N MET A 88 -7.54 3.71 -6.38
CA MET A 88 -6.67 3.79 -5.21
C MET A 88 -5.36 4.47 -5.60
N ALA A 89 -4.91 5.43 -4.81
CA ALA A 89 -3.58 6.02 -4.93
C ALA A 89 -2.74 5.73 -3.69
N ILE A 90 -1.48 5.37 -3.92
CA ILE A 90 -0.44 5.39 -2.89
C ILE A 90 0.43 6.62 -3.13
N LEU A 91 0.38 7.57 -2.21
CA LEU A 91 1.13 8.83 -2.26
C LEU A 91 2.41 8.69 -1.45
N GLY A 92 3.55 9.07 -2.03
CA GLY A 92 4.79 9.15 -1.29
C GLY A 92 6.05 8.96 -2.14
N ASP A 93 7.11 8.52 -1.47
CA ASP A 93 8.45 8.36 -2.05
C ASP A 93 8.70 6.93 -2.59
N SER A 94 9.98 6.53 -2.62
CA SER A 94 10.41 5.21 -3.08
C SER A 94 9.82 4.07 -2.25
N VAL A 95 9.55 4.28 -0.95
CA VAL A 95 8.93 3.28 -0.08
C VAL A 95 7.45 3.12 -0.41
N ALA A 96 6.75 4.22 -0.69
CA ALA A 96 5.38 4.19 -1.17
C ALA A 96 5.26 3.42 -2.49
N ARG A 97 6.21 3.65 -3.42
CA ARG A 97 6.32 2.90 -4.67
C ARG A 97 6.60 1.41 -4.45
N ASN A 98 7.44 1.04 -3.47
CA ASN A 98 7.65 -0.37 -3.09
C ASN A 98 6.33 -1.03 -2.67
N GLN A 99 5.54 -0.35 -1.84
CA GLN A 99 4.25 -0.87 -1.37
C GLN A 99 3.25 -1.03 -2.53
N MET A 100 3.17 -0.05 -3.44
CA MET A 100 2.30 -0.12 -4.61
C MET A 100 2.66 -1.31 -5.51
N GLU A 101 3.95 -1.48 -5.82
CA GLU A 101 4.39 -2.56 -6.70
C GLU A 101 4.23 -3.94 -6.05
N SER A 102 4.40 -4.05 -4.73
CA SER A 102 4.08 -5.28 -4.00
C SER A 102 2.59 -5.62 -4.10
N LEU A 103 1.71 -4.63 -3.90
CA LEU A 103 0.27 -4.80 -4.08
C LEU A 103 -0.07 -5.18 -5.53
N LEU A 104 0.54 -4.53 -6.51
CA LEU A 104 0.36 -4.86 -7.93
C LEU A 104 0.71 -6.33 -8.22
N CYS A 105 1.84 -6.83 -7.70
CA CYS A 105 2.23 -8.24 -7.83
C CYS A 105 1.23 -9.20 -7.16
N LEU A 106 0.70 -8.83 -5.99
CA LEU A 106 -0.33 -9.63 -5.30
C LEU A 106 -1.60 -9.72 -6.15
N LEU A 107 -2.07 -8.58 -6.67
CA LEU A 107 -3.31 -8.52 -7.46
C LEU A 107 -3.14 -9.15 -8.84
N SER A 108 -1.95 -9.12 -9.43
CA SER A 108 -1.66 -9.74 -10.73
C SER A 108 -1.82 -11.25 -10.74
N GLN A 109 -1.91 -11.89 -9.56
CA GLN A 109 -2.16 -13.33 -9.46
C GLN A 109 -3.63 -13.69 -9.74
N ALA A 110 -4.55 -12.71 -9.65
CA ALA A 110 -5.96 -12.87 -10.00
C ALA A 110 -6.29 -12.30 -11.38
N GLU A 111 -5.68 -11.16 -11.72
CA GLU A 111 -5.99 -10.47 -12.98
C GLU A 111 -4.76 -9.74 -13.52
N THR A 112 -4.46 -9.94 -14.81
CA THR A 112 -3.39 -9.23 -15.50
C THR A 112 -3.71 -7.73 -15.61
N PRO A 113 -2.91 -6.84 -15.00
CA PRO A 113 -3.12 -5.40 -15.09
C PRO A 113 -2.55 -4.83 -16.40
N ILE A 114 -3.10 -3.69 -16.82
CA ILE A 114 -2.64 -2.90 -17.96
C ILE A 114 -1.92 -1.65 -17.44
N ASP A 115 -0.70 -1.39 -17.91
CA ASP A 115 -0.02 -0.13 -17.65
C ASP A 115 -0.65 0.97 -18.52
N THR A 116 -1.30 1.94 -17.89
CA THR A 116 -2.05 3.00 -18.58
C THR A 116 -1.33 4.33 -18.58
N TYR A 117 -0.36 4.51 -17.68
CA TYR A 117 0.41 5.74 -17.57
C TYR A 117 1.71 5.51 -16.81
N LYS A 118 2.78 6.13 -17.33
CA LYS A 118 4.04 6.32 -16.63
C LYS A 118 4.65 7.67 -17.02
N ASP A 119 5.21 8.38 -16.06
CA ASP A 119 6.04 9.55 -16.35
C ASP A 119 7.44 9.12 -16.85
N SER A 120 8.25 10.09 -17.29
CA SER A 120 9.58 9.82 -17.85
C SER A 120 10.56 9.19 -16.87
N GLU A 121 10.37 9.43 -15.57
CA GLU A 121 11.20 8.85 -14.51
C GLU A 121 10.55 7.62 -13.85
N GLU A 122 9.38 7.20 -14.35
CA GLU A 122 8.55 6.10 -13.83
C GLU A 122 8.26 6.21 -12.32
N ARG A 123 8.23 7.44 -11.79
CA ARG A 123 7.89 7.77 -10.40
C ARG A 123 6.38 7.83 -10.19
N ASP A 124 5.64 8.32 -11.18
CA ASP A 124 4.19 8.27 -11.24
C ASP A 124 3.78 7.14 -12.17
N ARG A 125 2.91 6.24 -11.71
CA ARG A 125 2.40 5.13 -12.53
C ARG A 125 0.94 4.83 -12.24
N THR A 126 0.22 4.43 -13.29
CA THR A 126 -1.20 4.05 -13.19
C THR A 126 -1.44 2.70 -13.87
N TRP A 127 -1.98 1.77 -13.11
CA TRP A 127 -2.34 0.43 -13.56
C TRP A 127 -3.86 0.26 -13.53
N HIS A 128 -4.39 -0.44 -14.53
CA HIS A 128 -5.81 -0.73 -14.64
C HIS A 128 -6.08 -2.23 -14.70
N PHE A 129 -7.03 -2.69 -13.90
CA PHE A 129 -7.55 -4.05 -13.86
C PHE A 129 -8.92 -4.06 -14.57
N PRO A 130 -8.99 -4.41 -15.87
CA PRO A 130 -10.18 -4.20 -16.70
C PRO A 130 -11.44 -4.95 -16.25
N THR A 131 -11.29 -6.20 -15.81
CA THR A 131 -12.38 -7.09 -15.33
C THR A 131 -13.01 -6.55 -14.05
N HIS A 132 -12.19 -5.98 -13.17
CA HIS A 132 -12.65 -5.37 -11.92
C HIS A 132 -12.93 -3.87 -12.04
N ASN A 133 -12.63 -3.25 -13.19
CA ASN A 133 -12.64 -1.81 -13.36
C ASN A 133 -11.95 -1.08 -12.19
N PHE A 134 -10.82 -1.61 -11.75
CA PHE A 134 -10.05 -1.07 -10.63
C PHE A 134 -8.81 -0.34 -11.16
N THR A 135 -8.50 0.81 -10.59
CA THR A 135 -7.29 1.58 -10.93
C THR A 135 -6.39 1.71 -9.71
N LEU A 136 -5.13 1.28 -9.84
CA LEU A 136 -4.10 1.42 -8.82
C LEU A 136 -3.04 2.42 -9.30
N MET A 137 -2.76 3.43 -8.49
CA MET A 137 -1.83 4.50 -8.80
C MET A 137 -0.73 4.60 -7.74
N VAL A 138 0.48 4.96 -8.17
CA VAL A 138 1.47 5.62 -7.32
C VAL A 138 1.62 7.06 -7.80
N ILE A 139 1.60 8.00 -6.86
CA ILE A 139 1.89 9.41 -7.16
C ILE A 139 3.04 9.83 -6.28
N TRP A 140 4.11 10.25 -6.91
CA TRP A 140 5.36 10.60 -6.26
C TRP A 140 5.25 11.95 -5.56
N THR A 141 5.60 11.95 -4.28
CA THR A 141 5.83 13.17 -3.52
C THR A 141 6.76 12.85 -2.36
N ARG A 142 7.84 13.61 -2.21
CA ARG A 142 8.87 13.35 -1.20
C ARG A 142 8.42 13.71 0.21
N PHE A 143 7.62 14.78 0.31
CA PHE A 143 7.29 15.44 1.58
C PHE A 143 5.79 15.73 1.74
N LEU A 144 4.95 15.37 0.74
CA LEU A 144 3.51 15.73 0.64
C LEU A 144 3.21 17.22 0.46
N VAL A 145 4.15 18.10 0.77
CA VAL A 145 4.00 19.56 0.70
C VAL A 145 4.85 20.15 -0.41
N THR A 146 4.53 21.37 -0.81
CA THR A 146 5.36 22.14 -1.74
C THR A 146 6.77 22.27 -1.17
N THR A 147 7.77 21.95 -2.01
CA THR A 147 9.18 22.03 -1.63
C THR A 147 10.00 22.73 -2.68
N THR A 148 11.07 23.40 -2.24
CA THR A 148 12.09 23.99 -3.11
C THR A 148 13.44 23.39 -2.75
N GLU A 149 14.13 22.81 -3.73
CA GLU A 149 15.50 22.33 -3.52
C GLU A 149 16.47 23.50 -3.51
N ARG A 150 17.32 23.58 -2.48
CA ARG A 150 18.37 24.57 -2.38
C ARG A 150 19.47 24.27 -3.39
N LEU A 151 20.07 25.33 -3.92
CA LEU A 151 21.22 25.23 -4.80
C LEU A 151 22.50 25.56 -4.03
N ALA A 152 23.52 24.71 -4.15
CA ALA A 152 24.87 25.00 -3.71
C ALA A 152 25.72 25.27 -4.95
N ASN A 153 26.24 26.50 -5.09
CA ASN A 153 27.04 26.91 -6.27
C ASN A 153 26.36 26.64 -7.63
N GLY A 154 25.03 26.77 -7.70
CA GLY A 154 24.24 26.53 -8.91
C GLY A 154 23.88 25.06 -9.16
N THR A 155 24.30 24.13 -8.30
CA THR A 155 23.93 22.70 -8.38
C THR A 155 22.92 22.31 -7.30
N PRO A 156 21.98 21.38 -7.58
CA PRO A 156 21.06 20.84 -6.57
C PRO A 156 21.82 20.27 -5.37
N SER A 157 21.46 20.71 -4.17
CA SER A 157 22.18 20.36 -2.93
C SER A 157 21.58 19.18 -2.17
N ALA A 158 20.45 18.63 -2.62
CA ALA A 158 19.62 17.68 -1.89
C ALA A 158 19.11 18.19 -0.51
N VAL A 159 19.20 19.50 -0.25
CA VAL A 159 18.57 20.16 0.91
C VAL A 159 17.30 20.85 0.44
N TYR A 160 16.20 20.65 1.17
CA TYR A 160 14.88 21.14 0.76
C TYR A 160 14.30 22.13 1.78
N ASP A 161 13.70 23.20 1.28
CA ASP A 161 12.82 24.09 2.04
C ASP A 161 11.38 23.62 1.88
N LEU A 162 10.67 23.43 3.00
CA LEU A 162 9.32 22.87 3.05
C LEU A 162 8.29 23.95 3.41
N GLN A 163 7.23 24.06 2.61
CA GLN A 163 6.07 24.92 2.89
C GLN A 163 4.95 24.08 3.54
N ILE A 164 4.98 23.96 4.86
CA ILE A 164 4.13 23.02 5.62
C ILE A 164 2.62 23.27 5.50
N ASP A 165 2.22 24.46 5.08
CA ASP A 165 0.85 24.91 4.88
C ASP A 165 0.36 24.80 3.42
N SER A 166 1.23 24.38 2.50
CA SER A 166 0.91 24.22 1.08
C SER A 166 1.04 22.76 0.64
N PRO A 167 -0.06 22.06 0.32
CA PRO A 167 -0.01 20.75 -0.32
C PRO A 167 0.75 20.79 -1.65
N ASP A 168 1.52 19.74 -1.94
CA ASP A 168 2.19 19.61 -3.23
C ASP A 168 1.15 19.50 -4.37
N PRO A 169 1.16 20.42 -5.36
CA PRO A 169 0.21 20.41 -6.46
C PRO A 169 0.23 19.11 -7.28
N ALA A 170 1.34 18.37 -7.28
CA ALA A 170 1.50 17.13 -8.05
C ALA A 170 0.46 16.05 -7.68
N TRP A 171 0.06 15.98 -6.40
CA TRP A 171 -1.01 15.08 -5.96
C TRP A 171 -2.30 15.83 -5.65
N ALA A 172 -2.24 17.04 -5.08
CA ALA A 172 -3.42 17.77 -4.63
C ALA A 172 -4.38 18.09 -5.79
N SER A 173 -3.85 18.38 -6.99
CA SER A 173 -4.65 18.61 -8.19
C SER A 173 -5.38 17.35 -8.72
N LYS A 174 -4.93 16.16 -8.35
CA LYS A 174 -5.45 14.86 -8.82
C LYS A 174 -6.57 14.30 -7.93
N LEU A 175 -6.71 14.79 -6.69
CA LEU A 175 -7.63 14.22 -5.70
C LEU A 175 -9.14 14.54 -5.84
N PRO A 176 -9.58 15.78 -6.16
CA PRO A 176 -10.94 16.21 -5.83
C PRO A 176 -12.09 15.47 -6.53
N SER A 177 -11.85 14.59 -7.51
CA SER A 177 -12.95 13.90 -8.22
C SER A 177 -12.66 12.48 -8.71
N LEU A 178 -11.48 11.89 -8.43
CA LEU A 178 -11.04 10.66 -9.10
C LEU A 178 -10.65 9.50 -8.19
N ILE A 179 -10.44 9.69 -6.88
CA ILE A 179 -9.78 8.69 -6.03
C ILE A 179 -10.67 8.30 -4.84
N ASP A 180 -10.97 7.00 -4.69
CA ASP A 180 -11.78 6.47 -3.60
C ASP A 180 -10.94 6.12 -2.36
N TYR A 181 -9.68 5.68 -2.55
CA TYR A 181 -8.78 5.28 -1.47
C TYR A 181 -7.41 5.95 -1.63
N ILE A 182 -6.89 6.50 -0.52
CA ILE A 182 -5.56 7.08 -0.48
C ILE A 182 -4.76 6.42 0.64
N VAL A 183 -3.59 5.89 0.29
CA VAL A 183 -2.58 5.43 1.24
C VAL A 183 -1.42 6.41 1.19
N ILE A 184 -1.12 7.05 2.33
CA ILE A 184 -0.04 8.03 2.43
C ILE A 184 1.15 7.36 3.10
N SER A 185 2.31 7.43 2.47
CA SER A 185 3.60 7.06 3.06
C SER A 185 4.54 8.25 2.98
N ASN A 186 5.07 8.67 4.12
CA ASN A 186 5.96 9.80 4.22
C ASN A 186 6.94 9.57 5.37
N GLY A 187 8.23 9.85 5.15
CA GLY A 187 9.22 9.72 6.22
C GLY A 187 10.66 9.55 5.76
N HIS A 188 10.91 8.87 4.63
CA HIS A 188 12.28 8.50 4.25
C HIS A 188 13.17 9.72 3.97
N TRP A 189 12.60 10.80 3.45
CA TRP A 189 13.33 12.02 3.08
C TRP A 189 13.55 13.02 4.24
N PHE A 190 13.08 12.71 5.44
CA PHE A 190 13.28 13.56 6.63
C PHE A 190 14.57 13.25 7.40
N PHE A 191 15.30 12.19 7.02
CA PHE A 191 16.50 11.69 7.70
C PHE A 191 17.61 11.43 6.68
#